data_AF-A0A7V4QDB2-F1
#
_entry.id   AF-A0A7V4QDB2-F1
#
_cell.length_a   1.000
_cell.length_b   1.000
_cell.length_c   1.000
_cell.angle_alpha   90.00
_cell.angle_beta   90.00
_cell.angle_gamma   90.00
#
_symmetry.space_group_name_H-M   'P 1'
#
loop_
_entity.id
_entity.type
_entity.pdbx_description
1 polymer ?
#
loop_
_entity_poly.entity_id
_entity_poly.type
_entity_poly.pdbx_seq_one_letter_code
_entity_poly.pdbx_strand_id
1 'polypeptide(L)'
;MIKKIILTLLTASIAFAASDSEVSDFITDLVKKNPMLTPKSVKILGREKLPKYDNWEAVKVVIEYTANDPKRGKFDVKQSDMFFTKDNLITNELADAKNGKNLKDVLKPKLTANYYNDEHFVVGNKNSKYKIVIFSDPLCPVCKDAVPDILKSVIKNPTKAAVWHYSYPLAIIHPASPIIVKAELVLAKKVPLREILDKFYGFDINPEEKN
;
A
#
# COMPACT_ATOMS: atom_id res chain seq x y z
N MET A 1 68.88 -18.15 2.01
CA MET A 1 67.58 -18.84 2.23
C MET A 1 66.48 -17.80 2.26
N ILE A 2 65.77 -17.61 1.14
CA ILE A 2 64.64 -16.68 1.02
C ILE A 2 63.38 -17.37 1.57
N LYS A 3 62.84 -16.84 2.67
CA LYS A 3 61.51 -17.21 3.19
C LYS A 3 60.46 -16.51 2.33
N LYS A 4 59.76 -17.27 1.49
CA LYS A 4 58.54 -16.80 0.83
C LYS A 4 57.41 -16.75 1.86
N ILE A 5 56.98 -15.56 2.23
CA ILE A 5 55.73 -15.35 2.97
C ILE A 5 54.62 -15.27 1.91
N ILE A 6 53.77 -16.29 1.87
CA ILE A 6 52.55 -16.30 1.05
C ILE A 6 51.47 -15.63 1.90
N LEU A 7 51.13 -14.38 1.57
CA LEU A 7 50.00 -13.67 2.15
C LEU A 7 48.74 -14.08 1.38
N THR A 8 48.00 -15.04 1.91
CA THR A 8 46.70 -15.45 1.38
C THR A 8 45.68 -14.37 1.70
N LEU A 9 45.38 -13.49 0.73
CA LEU A 9 44.27 -12.55 0.82
C LEU A 9 42.96 -13.36 0.75
N LEU A 10 42.32 -13.56 1.90
CA LEU A 10 40.97 -14.11 1.96
C LEU A 10 40.02 -12.99 1.50
N THR A 11 39.72 -12.91 0.20
CA THR A 11 38.65 -12.05 -0.29
C THR A 11 37.34 -12.67 0.18
N ALA A 12 36.80 -12.16 1.28
CA ALA A 12 35.42 -12.41 1.65
C ALA A 12 34.54 -11.80 0.56
N SER A 13 34.05 -12.64 -0.34
CA SER A 13 32.99 -12.29 -1.27
C SER A 13 31.75 -12.02 -0.42
N ILE A 14 31.57 -10.77 -0.02
CA ILE A 14 30.28 -10.31 0.49
C ILE A 14 29.35 -10.48 -0.71
N ALA A 15 28.51 -11.51 -0.67
CA ALA A 15 27.40 -11.61 -1.60
C ALA A 15 26.49 -10.43 -1.27
N PHE A 16 26.62 -9.37 -2.06
CA PHE A 16 25.75 -8.21 -1.94
C PHE A 16 24.40 -8.64 -2.50
N ALA A 17 23.33 -8.43 -1.73
CA ALA A 17 21.98 -8.53 -2.27
C ALA A 17 21.86 -7.59 -3.49
N ALA A 18 21.02 -7.96 -4.46
CA ALA A 18 20.86 -7.21 -5.69
C ALA A 18 20.69 -5.72 -5.38
N SER A 19 21.43 -4.88 -6.09
CA SER A 19 21.45 -3.43 -5.96
C SER A 19 20.12 -2.79 -6.34
N ASP A 20 19.93 -1.51 -5.99
CA ASP A 20 18.71 -0.77 -6.34
C ASP A 20 18.51 -0.63 -7.86
N SER A 21 19.59 -0.52 -8.64
CA SER A 21 19.53 -0.54 -10.10
C SER A 21 19.10 -1.90 -10.62
N GLU A 22 19.68 -2.99 -10.13
CA GLU A 22 19.31 -4.35 -10.56
C GLU A 22 17.84 -4.66 -10.25
N VAL A 23 17.35 -4.25 -9.08
CA VAL A 23 15.93 -4.38 -8.72
C VAL A 23 15.04 -3.53 -9.65
N SER A 24 15.41 -2.28 -9.89
CA SER A 24 14.64 -1.37 -10.74
C SER A 24 14.58 -1.84 -12.20
N ASP A 25 15.69 -2.36 -12.73
CA ASP A 25 15.80 -2.91 -14.08
C ASP A 25 14.97 -4.19 -14.20
N PHE A 26 15.09 -5.10 -13.23
CA PHE A 26 14.28 -6.32 -13.17
C PHE A 26 12.78 -6.00 -13.21
N ILE A 27 12.31 -5.05 -12.40
CA ILE A 27 10.90 -4.64 -12.37
C ILE A 27 10.49 -3.99 -13.69
N THR A 28 11.34 -3.12 -14.25
CA THR A 28 11.08 -2.47 -15.54
C THR A 28 10.90 -3.50 -16.64
N ASP A 29 11.74 -4.53 -16.67
CA ASP A 29 11.64 -5.61 -17.65
C ASP A 29 10.42 -6.51 -17.40
N LEU A 30 10.04 -6.74 -16.14
CA LEU A 30 8.76 -7.41 -15.83
C LEU A 30 7.56 -6.63 -16.40
N VAL A 31 7.53 -5.30 -16.29
CA VAL A 31 6.46 -4.48 -16.87
C VAL A 31 6.45 -4.60 -18.39
N LYS A 32 7.62 -4.53 -19.05
CA LYS A 32 7.74 -4.64 -20.52
C LYS A 32 7.25 -5.97 -21.08
N LYS A 33 7.25 -7.05 -20.29
CA LYS A 33 6.73 -8.36 -20.72
C LYS A 33 5.23 -8.32 -21.03
N ASN A 34 4.49 -7.35 -20.46
CA ASN A 34 3.09 -7.16 -20.78
C ASN A 34 2.95 -6.08 -21.88
N PRO A 35 2.53 -6.43 -23.11
CA PRO A 35 2.42 -5.47 -24.22
C PRO A 35 1.36 -4.39 -24.00
N MET A 36 0.46 -4.56 -23.02
CA MET A 36 -0.52 -3.55 -22.64
C MET A 36 0.08 -2.49 -21.71
N LEU A 37 1.32 -2.67 -21.24
CA LEU A 37 1.97 -1.77 -20.29
C LEU A 37 3.20 -1.11 -20.92
N THR A 38 3.42 0.15 -20.58
CA THR A 38 4.65 0.89 -20.94
C THR A 38 5.27 1.46 -19.66
N PRO A 39 6.46 1.00 -19.23
CA PRO A 39 7.07 1.49 -18.00
C PRO A 39 7.42 2.98 -18.11
N LYS A 40 7.22 3.72 -17.02
CA LYS A 40 7.65 5.12 -16.89
C LYS A 40 8.80 5.28 -15.90
N SER A 41 8.62 4.79 -14.68
CA SER A 41 9.67 4.84 -13.66
C SER A 41 9.52 3.75 -12.61
N VAL A 42 10.63 3.33 -12.02
CA VAL A 42 10.67 2.50 -10.81
C VAL A 42 11.51 3.25 -9.79
N LYS A 43 10.96 3.50 -8.60
CA LYS A 43 11.63 4.22 -7.51
C LYS A 43 11.71 3.33 -6.28
N ILE A 44 12.91 3.14 -5.76
CA ILE A 44 13.12 2.47 -4.48
C ILE A 44 12.78 3.43 -3.35
N LEU A 45 11.83 3.06 -2.49
CA LEU A 45 11.44 3.84 -1.31
C LEU A 45 12.27 3.50 -0.07
N GLY A 46 12.82 2.29 -0.02
CA GLY A 46 13.66 1.86 1.08
C GLY A 46 13.78 0.34 1.15
N ARG A 47 14.74 -0.09 1.97
CA ARG A 47 15.06 -1.50 2.22
C ARG A 47 14.93 -1.84 3.69
N GLU A 48 14.47 -3.04 3.96
CA GLU A 48 14.33 -3.58 5.31
C GLU A 48 14.92 -5.00 5.34
N LYS A 49 15.99 -5.19 6.13
CA LYS A 49 16.54 -6.53 6.34
C LYS A 49 15.55 -7.38 7.12
N LEU A 50 15.51 -8.66 6.79
CA LEU A 50 14.64 -9.64 7.41
C LEU A 50 15.48 -10.72 8.12
N PRO A 51 16.07 -10.45 9.31
CA PRO A 51 16.97 -11.38 9.98
C PRO A 51 16.37 -12.76 10.28
N LYS A 52 15.05 -12.82 10.47
CA LYS A 52 14.31 -14.07 10.73
C LYS A 52 14.17 -14.96 9.50
N TYR A 53 14.40 -14.42 8.31
CA TYR A 53 14.24 -15.10 7.04
C TYR A 53 15.57 -15.08 6.31
N ASP A 54 16.60 -15.66 6.93
CA ASP A 54 17.91 -15.89 6.30
C ASP A 54 18.51 -14.63 5.63
N ASN A 55 18.33 -13.48 6.30
CA ASN A 55 18.76 -12.15 5.87
C ASN A 55 18.31 -11.72 4.46
N TRP A 56 17.19 -12.23 3.96
CA TRP A 56 16.50 -11.60 2.83
C TRP A 56 16.23 -10.12 3.11
N GLU A 57 16.21 -9.29 2.07
CA GLU A 57 15.84 -7.88 2.17
C GLU A 57 14.50 -7.65 1.48
N ALA A 58 13.58 -6.98 2.19
CA ALA A 58 12.37 -6.42 1.59
C ALA A 58 12.68 -5.05 1.00
N VAL A 59 12.39 -4.86 -0.27
CA VAL A 59 12.60 -3.63 -1.03
C VAL A 59 11.24 -3.04 -1.39
N LYS A 60 10.91 -1.90 -0.81
CA LYS A 60 9.66 -1.18 -1.09
C LYS A 60 9.86 -0.32 -2.32
N VAL A 61 8.98 -0.42 -3.29
CA VAL A 61 9.10 0.26 -4.58
C VAL A 61 7.83 0.99 -4.97
N VAL A 62 7.98 2.05 -5.76
CA VAL A 62 6.89 2.69 -6.50
C VAL A 62 7.14 2.46 -7.97
N ILE A 63 6.15 1.90 -8.65
CA ILE A 63 6.17 1.57 -10.08
C ILE A 63 5.15 2.49 -10.77
N GLU A 64 5.63 3.26 -11.74
CA GLU A 64 4.83 4.11 -12.60
C GLU A 64 4.86 3.53 -14.02
N TYR A 65 3.70 3.31 -14.63
CA TYR A 65 3.57 2.81 -16.01
C TYR A 65 2.29 3.34 -16.65
N THR A 66 2.25 3.38 -17.98
CA THR A 66 1.01 3.59 -18.73
C THR A 66 0.39 2.23 -19.05
N ALA A 67 -0.89 2.05 -18.71
CA ALA A 67 -1.70 0.94 -19.17
C ALA A 67 -2.48 1.35 -20.44
N ASN A 68 -2.57 0.45 -21.41
CA ASN A 68 -3.40 0.58 -22.60
C ASN A 68 -4.56 -0.41 -22.51
N ASP A 69 -5.68 0.03 -21.95
CA ASP A 69 -6.87 -0.80 -21.80
C ASP A 69 -7.78 -0.65 -23.02
N PRO A 70 -8.26 -1.75 -23.63
CA PRO A 70 -9.13 -1.67 -24.83
C PRO A 70 -10.44 -0.90 -24.62
N LYS A 71 -10.98 -0.85 -23.39
CA LYS A 71 -12.25 -0.18 -23.06
C LYS A 71 -12.04 1.26 -22.60
N ARG A 72 -10.93 1.55 -21.92
CA ARG A 72 -10.67 2.86 -21.28
C ARG A 72 -9.62 3.69 -22.00
N GLY A 73 -8.89 3.12 -22.95
CA GLY A 73 -7.76 3.75 -23.61
C GLY A 73 -6.51 3.78 -22.72
N LYS A 74 -5.62 4.74 -22.98
CA LYS A 74 -4.35 4.88 -22.26
C LYS A 74 -4.53 5.71 -20.99
N PHE A 75 -4.04 5.18 -19.87
CA PHE A 75 -3.99 5.92 -18.60
C PHE A 75 -2.76 5.54 -17.80
N ASP A 76 -2.32 6.46 -16.95
CA ASP A 76 -1.17 6.25 -16.09
C ASP A 76 -1.57 5.57 -14.78
N VAL A 77 -0.76 4.63 -14.35
CA VAL A 77 -0.87 3.92 -13.08
C VAL A 77 0.38 4.18 -12.27
N LYS A 78 0.17 4.50 -11.00
CA LYS A 78 1.21 4.58 -9.98
C LYS A 78 0.83 3.64 -8.85
N GLN A 79 1.62 2.59 -8.66
CA GLN A 79 1.39 1.59 -7.62
C GLN A 79 2.62 1.40 -6.75
N SER A 80 2.41 1.06 -5.49
CA SER A 80 3.49 0.62 -4.61
C SER A 80 3.48 -0.91 -4.53
N ASP A 81 4.66 -1.52 -4.50
CA ASP A 81 4.82 -2.95 -4.30
C ASP A 81 6.05 -3.22 -3.42
N MET A 82 6.26 -4.48 -3.06
CA MET A 82 7.42 -4.98 -2.34
C MET A 82 8.08 -6.08 -3.16
N PHE A 83 9.40 -6.06 -3.23
CA PHE A 83 10.19 -7.16 -3.77
C PHE A 83 11.10 -7.68 -2.68
N PHE A 84 11.54 -8.92 -2.84
CA PHE A 84 12.49 -9.54 -1.94
C PHE A 84 13.76 -9.85 -2.70
N THR A 85 14.91 -9.55 -2.10
CA THR A 85 16.21 -9.86 -2.67
C THR A 85 17.12 -10.55 -1.67
N LYS A 86 17.91 -11.49 -2.17
CA LYS A 86 19.00 -12.13 -1.46
C LYS A 86 20.06 -12.54 -2.48
N ASP A 87 21.29 -12.09 -2.27
CA ASP A 87 22.36 -12.26 -3.25
C ASP A 87 21.88 -11.79 -4.65
N ASN A 88 22.00 -12.61 -5.69
CA ASN A 88 21.53 -12.29 -7.04
C ASN A 88 20.08 -12.74 -7.33
N LEU A 89 19.31 -13.12 -6.31
CA LEU A 89 17.94 -13.56 -6.45
C LEU A 89 16.98 -12.41 -6.16
N ILE A 90 16.02 -12.19 -7.06
CA ILE A 90 14.91 -11.26 -6.86
C ILE A 90 13.60 -12.01 -7.04
N THR A 91 12.65 -11.80 -6.14
CA THR A 91 11.30 -12.33 -6.25
C THR A 91 10.27 -11.32 -5.77
N ASN A 92 9.08 -11.33 -6.36
CA ASN A 92 7.91 -10.64 -5.84
C ASN A 92 7.06 -11.54 -4.92
N GLU A 93 7.38 -12.83 -4.85
CA GLU A 93 6.66 -13.81 -4.03
C GLU A 93 7.65 -14.54 -3.13
N LEU A 94 7.52 -14.34 -1.82
CA LEU A 94 8.32 -15.05 -0.82
C LEU A 94 7.36 -15.58 0.23
N ALA A 95 7.10 -16.88 0.22
CA ALA A 95 6.14 -17.52 1.13
C ALA A 95 6.84 -18.30 2.24
N ASP A 96 6.27 -18.24 3.45
CA ASP A 96 6.69 -19.09 4.56
C ASP A 96 6.13 -20.50 4.34
N ALA A 97 7.02 -21.47 4.13
CA ALA A 97 6.65 -22.85 3.86
C ALA A 97 5.85 -23.53 4.99
N LYS A 98 5.92 -23.03 6.24
CA LYS A 98 5.22 -23.61 7.38
C LYS A 98 3.75 -23.23 7.45
N ASN A 99 3.41 -22.02 7.01
CA ASN A 99 2.05 -21.48 7.12
C ASN A 99 1.44 -21.04 5.79
N GLY A 100 2.19 -21.13 4.69
CA GLY A 100 1.76 -20.80 3.34
C GLY A 100 1.56 -19.30 3.07
N LYS A 101 1.83 -18.41 4.04
CA LYS A 101 1.59 -16.98 3.88
C LYS A 101 2.73 -16.33 3.11
N ASN A 102 2.38 -15.47 2.16
CA ASN A 102 3.36 -14.60 1.52
C ASN A 102 3.80 -13.53 2.53
N LEU A 103 5.10 -13.25 2.59
CA LEU A 103 5.69 -12.25 3.48
C LEU A 103 5.14 -10.85 3.21
N LYS A 104 4.68 -10.54 2.00
CA LYS A 104 3.96 -9.28 1.67
C LYS A 104 2.72 -9.07 2.54
N ASP A 105 2.02 -10.14 2.90
CA ASP A 105 0.80 -10.05 3.70
C ASP A 105 1.10 -9.73 5.17
N VAL A 106 2.34 -10.01 5.60
CA VAL A 106 2.78 -9.90 6.99
C VAL A 106 3.60 -8.63 7.18
N LEU A 107 4.43 -8.25 6.20
CA LEU A 107 5.29 -7.07 6.22
C LEU A 107 4.51 -5.82 5.80
N LYS A 108 3.49 -5.49 6.59
CA LYS A 108 2.70 -4.27 6.39
C LYS A 108 3.45 -3.05 6.89
N PRO A 109 3.40 -1.91 6.18
CA PRO A 109 3.97 -0.66 6.67
C PRO A 109 3.29 -0.28 7.99
N LYS A 110 4.10 0.19 8.95
CA LYS A 110 3.58 0.75 10.20
C LYS A 110 3.05 2.15 9.91
N LEU A 111 1.82 2.42 10.32
CA LEU A 111 1.26 3.77 10.26
C LEU A 111 2.00 4.66 11.26
N THR A 112 2.32 5.88 10.82
CA THR A 112 2.93 6.91 11.66
C THR A 112 1.87 7.66 12.46
N ALA A 113 2.30 8.45 13.45
CA ALA A 113 1.40 9.26 14.27
C ALA A 113 0.54 10.25 13.43
N ASN A 114 1.02 10.65 12.26
CA ASN A 114 0.35 11.63 11.38
C ASN A 114 -1.03 11.15 10.88
N TYR A 115 -1.27 9.83 10.86
CA TYR A 115 -2.56 9.26 10.46
C TYR A 115 -3.62 9.29 11.58
N TYR A 116 -3.27 9.76 12.78
CA TYR A 116 -4.16 9.81 13.94
C TYR A 116 -4.46 11.26 14.34
N ASN A 117 -4.75 12.12 13.37
CA ASN A 117 -5.01 13.54 13.59
C ASN A 117 -6.50 13.84 13.81
N ASP A 118 -6.81 15.03 14.33
CA ASP A 118 -8.17 15.39 14.73
C ASP A 118 -9.12 15.62 13.55
N GLU A 119 -8.60 16.04 12.40
CA GLU A 119 -9.39 16.29 11.18
C GLU A 119 -10.01 15.00 10.63
N HIS A 120 -9.32 13.87 10.80
CA HIS A 120 -9.77 12.57 10.30
C HIS A 120 -10.43 11.71 11.39
N PHE A 121 -10.51 12.20 12.63
CA PHE A 121 -11.12 11.46 13.73
C PHE A 121 -12.64 11.38 13.56
N VAL A 122 -13.19 10.17 13.69
CA VAL A 122 -14.63 9.92 13.47
C VAL A 122 -15.35 9.57 14.77
N VAL A 123 -14.91 8.52 15.49
CA VAL A 123 -15.60 8.00 16.68
C VAL A 123 -14.63 7.33 17.67
N GLY A 124 -15.06 7.20 18.93
CA GLY A 124 -14.41 6.39 19.96
C GLY A 124 -13.53 7.20 20.92
N ASN A 125 -12.59 6.54 21.59
CA ASN A 125 -11.64 7.20 22.48
C ASN A 125 -10.25 7.25 21.83
N LYS A 126 -9.74 8.46 21.55
CA LYS A 126 -8.41 8.68 20.93
C LYS A 126 -7.24 8.03 21.70
N ASN A 127 -7.44 7.76 22.99
CA ASN A 127 -6.47 7.12 23.89
C ASN A 127 -6.72 5.61 24.07
N SER A 128 -7.68 5.03 23.34
CA SER A 128 -7.96 3.59 23.40
C SER A 128 -6.79 2.74 22.90
N LYS A 129 -6.79 1.47 23.33
CA LYS A 129 -5.76 0.48 22.95
C LYS A 129 -5.76 0.21 21.45
N TYR A 130 -6.92 0.17 20.82
CA TYR A 130 -7.04 -0.15 19.39
C TYR A 130 -7.35 1.11 18.58
N LYS A 131 -6.41 1.52 17.73
CA LYS A 131 -6.57 2.67 16.85
C LYS A 131 -6.67 2.19 15.40
N ILE A 132 -7.81 2.47 14.76
CA ILE A 132 -8.13 2.00 13.42
C ILE A 132 -8.06 3.19 12.47
N VAL A 133 -7.30 3.04 11.39
CA VAL A 133 -7.29 3.99 10.28
C VAL A 133 -7.93 3.30 9.08
N ILE A 134 -8.97 3.92 8.53
CA ILE A 134 -9.72 3.42 7.38
C ILE A 134 -9.38 4.28 6.17
N PHE A 135 -8.89 3.65 5.11
CA PHE A 135 -8.85 4.24 3.77
C PHE A 135 -9.95 3.57 2.97
N SER A 136 -10.84 4.34 2.40
CA SER A 136 -12.01 3.75 1.74
C SER A 136 -12.62 4.67 0.71
N ASP A 137 -13.24 4.03 -0.27
CA ASP A 137 -13.98 4.66 -1.34
C ASP A 137 -15.49 4.55 -1.03
N PRO A 138 -16.26 5.66 -1.03
CA PRO A 138 -17.70 5.63 -0.77
C PRO A 138 -18.51 4.79 -1.78
N LEU A 139 -17.97 4.52 -2.97
CA LEU A 139 -18.63 3.72 -4.00
C LEU A 139 -18.13 2.28 -4.07
N CYS A 140 -17.11 1.90 -3.30
CA CYS A 140 -16.66 0.51 -3.24
C CYS A 140 -17.69 -0.35 -2.47
N PRO A 141 -18.25 -1.41 -3.08
CA PRO A 141 -19.25 -2.25 -2.41
C PRO A 141 -18.77 -2.81 -1.07
N VAL A 142 -17.53 -3.30 -1.01
CA VAL A 142 -16.94 -3.83 0.23
C VAL A 142 -16.81 -2.73 1.30
N CYS A 143 -16.46 -1.51 0.91
CA CYS A 143 -16.38 -0.39 1.85
C CYS A 143 -17.77 0.03 2.36
N LYS A 144 -18.79 0.02 1.50
CA LYS A 144 -20.19 0.29 1.87
C LYS A 144 -20.71 -0.66 2.93
N ASP A 145 -20.29 -1.93 2.89
CA ASP A 145 -20.65 -2.89 3.92
C ASP A 145 -19.78 -2.73 5.18
N ALA A 146 -18.46 -2.71 5.01
CA ALA A 146 -17.52 -2.81 6.13
C ALA A 146 -17.42 -1.52 6.98
N VAL A 147 -17.40 -0.34 6.36
CA VAL A 147 -17.13 0.92 7.08
C VAL A 147 -18.26 1.22 8.08
N PRO A 148 -19.55 1.19 7.70
CA PRO A 148 -20.64 1.41 8.66
C PRO A 148 -20.62 0.42 9.82
N ASP A 149 -20.30 -0.84 9.57
CA ASP A 149 -20.28 -1.88 10.60
C ASP A 149 -19.11 -1.75 11.58
N ILE A 150 -17.93 -1.33 11.09
CA ILE A 150 -16.80 -0.96 11.94
C ILE A 150 -17.19 0.23 12.83
N LEU A 151 -17.76 1.29 12.24
CA LEU A 151 -18.17 2.48 12.99
C LEU A 151 -19.20 2.15 14.07
N LYS A 152 -20.25 1.39 13.73
CA LYS A 152 -21.26 0.90 14.69
C LYS A 152 -20.62 0.11 15.83
N SER A 153 -19.66 -0.76 15.52
CA SER A 153 -18.98 -1.60 16.51
C SER A 153 -18.15 -0.78 17.50
N VAL A 154 -17.44 0.25 17.02
CA VAL A 154 -16.66 1.16 17.88
C VAL A 154 -17.56 2.09 18.69
N ILE A 155 -18.67 2.58 18.12
CA ILE A 155 -19.69 3.36 18.86
C ILE A 155 -20.25 2.56 20.04
N LYS A 156 -20.50 1.26 19.87
CA LYS A 156 -20.93 0.37 20.95
C LYS A 156 -19.84 0.07 21.98
N ASN A 157 -18.56 0.30 21.65
CA ASN A 157 -17.40 -0.02 22.47
C ASN A 157 -16.37 1.14 22.52
N PRO A 158 -16.76 2.36 22.88
CA PRO A 158 -15.94 3.56 22.64
C PRO A 158 -14.66 3.60 23.47
N THR A 159 -14.60 2.87 24.59
CA THR A 159 -13.39 2.75 25.43
C THR A 159 -12.35 1.79 24.85
N LYS A 160 -12.75 0.87 23.96
CA LYS A 160 -11.87 -0.16 23.39
C LYS A 160 -11.13 0.33 22.15
N ALA A 161 -11.78 1.16 21.34
CA ALA A 161 -11.23 1.57 20.05
C ALA A 161 -11.57 3.02 19.66
N ALA A 162 -10.81 3.54 18.69
CA ALA A 162 -11.10 4.78 17.97
C ALA A 162 -10.83 4.62 16.48
N VAL A 163 -11.58 5.39 15.68
CA VAL A 163 -11.52 5.35 14.22
C VAL A 163 -11.10 6.70 13.66
N TRP A 164 -10.15 6.67 12.75
CA TRP A 164 -9.80 7.73 11.83
C TRP A 164 -10.13 7.28 10.41
N HIS A 165 -10.70 8.17 9.59
CA HIS A 165 -11.14 7.85 8.24
C HIS A 165 -10.54 8.81 7.22
N TYR A 166 -10.06 8.23 6.12
CA TYR A 166 -9.49 8.92 4.97
C TYR A 166 -10.25 8.48 3.72
N SER A 167 -10.96 9.43 3.12
CA SER A 167 -11.61 9.20 1.83
C SER A 167 -10.58 9.03 0.73
N TYR A 168 -10.62 7.86 0.08
CA TYR A 168 -9.68 7.44 -0.95
C TYR A 168 -10.44 7.01 -2.21
N PRO A 169 -10.77 7.96 -3.12
CA PRO A 169 -11.57 7.66 -4.30
C PRO A 169 -10.75 6.87 -5.32
N LEU A 170 -11.22 5.68 -5.67
CA LEU A 170 -10.58 4.80 -6.67
C LEU A 170 -11.02 5.20 -8.08
N ALA A 171 -10.65 6.41 -8.51
CA ALA A 171 -11.10 7.05 -9.75
C ALA A 171 -10.99 6.18 -11.02
N ILE A 172 -10.05 5.23 -11.03
CA ILE A 172 -9.85 4.29 -12.15
C ILE A 172 -11.03 3.33 -12.29
N ILE A 173 -11.61 2.86 -11.19
CA ILE A 173 -12.70 1.86 -11.19
C ILE A 173 -14.04 2.44 -10.72
N HIS A 174 -14.05 3.57 -10.02
CA HIS A 174 -15.24 4.30 -9.60
C HIS A 174 -15.12 5.78 -10.01
N PRO A 175 -15.30 6.13 -11.30
CA PRO A 175 -15.15 7.49 -11.81
C PRO A 175 -16.04 8.55 -11.12
N ALA A 176 -17.18 8.16 -10.54
CA ALA A 176 -18.03 9.07 -9.77
C ALA A 176 -17.48 9.39 -8.36
N SER A 177 -16.61 8.54 -7.81
CA SER A 177 -16.13 8.64 -6.42
C SER A 177 -15.39 9.96 -6.11
N PRO A 178 -14.51 10.50 -6.98
CA PRO A 178 -13.86 11.79 -6.72
C PRO A 178 -14.82 12.96 -6.47
N ILE A 179 -15.97 12.99 -7.15
CA ILE A 179 -16.97 14.06 -6.99
C ILE A 179 -17.64 13.93 -5.62
N ILE A 180 -17.96 12.70 -5.22
CA ILE A 180 -18.53 12.40 -3.91
C ILE A 180 -17.54 12.78 -2.81
N VAL A 181 -16.29 12.34 -2.90
CA VAL A 181 -15.25 12.71 -1.93
C VAL A 181 -15.05 14.23 -1.87
N LYS A 182 -15.11 14.93 -3.01
CA LYS A 182 -15.06 16.41 -3.01
C LYS A 182 -16.25 17.02 -2.26
N ALA A 183 -17.46 16.48 -2.43
CA ALA A 183 -18.64 16.93 -1.70
C ALA A 183 -18.50 16.67 -0.19
N GLU A 184 -17.96 15.51 0.20
CA GLU A 184 -17.66 15.15 1.58
C GLU A 184 -16.74 16.18 2.23
N LEU A 185 -15.61 16.49 1.58
CA LEU A 185 -14.63 17.46 2.09
C LEU A 185 -15.21 18.87 2.25
N VAL A 186 -16.15 19.28 1.39
CA VAL A 186 -16.84 20.57 1.52
C VAL A 186 -17.82 20.55 2.70
N LEU A 187 -18.57 19.46 2.87
CA LEU A 187 -19.53 19.30 3.97
C LEU A 187 -18.84 19.15 5.33
N ALA A 188 -17.67 18.50 5.38
CA ALA A 188 -16.89 18.28 6.60
C ALA A 188 -16.47 19.58 7.30
N LYS A 189 -16.50 20.71 6.59
CA LYS A 189 -16.28 22.05 7.18
C LYS A 189 -17.42 22.53 8.07
N LYS A 190 -18.59 21.90 7.98
CA LYS A 190 -19.84 22.34 8.62
C LYS A 190 -20.56 21.22 9.38
N VAL A 191 -20.31 19.98 9.01
CA VAL A 191 -21.00 18.79 9.52
C VAL A 191 -19.95 17.81 10.04
N PRO A 192 -20.16 17.16 11.19
CA PRO A 192 -19.26 16.12 11.68
C PRO A 192 -19.05 15.02 10.63
N LEU A 193 -17.79 14.62 10.40
CA LEU A 193 -17.41 13.63 9.39
C LEU A 193 -18.26 12.35 9.48
N ARG A 194 -18.52 11.86 10.69
CA ARG A 194 -19.38 10.70 10.94
C ARG A 194 -20.74 10.80 10.22
N GLU A 195 -21.44 11.92 10.38
CA GLU A 195 -22.79 12.08 9.81
C GLU A 195 -22.75 12.10 8.28
N ILE A 196 -21.64 12.56 7.71
CA ILE A 196 -21.41 12.54 6.28
C ILE A 196 -21.17 11.10 5.81
N LEU A 197 -20.29 10.35 6.48
CA LEU A 197 -20.01 8.95 6.16
C LEU A 197 -21.26 8.08 6.25
N ASP A 198 -22.06 8.22 7.31
CA ASP A 198 -23.32 7.47 7.49
C ASP A 198 -24.29 7.67 6.30
N LYS A 199 -24.31 8.86 5.70
CA LYS A 199 -25.13 9.17 4.51
C LYS A 199 -24.47 8.68 3.22
N PHE A 200 -23.19 8.95 3.05
CA PHE A 200 -22.50 8.76 1.77
C PHE A 200 -22.33 7.28 1.43
N TYR A 201 -22.04 6.43 2.42
CA TYR A 201 -22.03 4.99 2.22
C TYR A 201 -23.44 4.41 1.96
N GLY A 202 -24.50 5.14 2.31
CA GLY A 202 -25.90 4.76 2.05
C GLY A 202 -26.42 5.18 0.67
N PHE A 203 -25.68 5.96 -0.11
CA PHE A 203 -26.14 6.40 -1.42
C PHE A 203 -26.06 5.28 -2.46
N ASP A 204 -27.15 5.11 -3.21
CA ASP A 204 -27.19 4.25 -4.39
C ASP A 204 -26.86 5.07 -5.64
N ILE A 205 -25.56 5.18 -5.91
CA ILE A 205 -25.00 5.89 -7.07
C ILE A 205 -24.25 4.87 -7.90
N ASN A 206 -24.45 4.91 -9.22
CA ASN A 206 -23.72 4.06 -10.15
C ASN A 206 -22.22 4.44 -10.11
N PRO A 207 -21.31 3.51 -9.72
CA PRO A 207 -19.89 3.80 -9.65
C PRO A 207 -19.28 4.25 -10.97
N GLU A 208 -19.86 3.82 -12.10
CA GLU A 208 -19.39 4.12 -13.46
C GLU A 208 -19.91 5.46 -14.01
N GLU A 209 -20.76 6.17 -13.27
CA GLU A 209 -21.29 7.46 -13.70
C GLU A 209 -20.16 8.48 -13.95
N LYS A 210 -20.29 9.23 -15.04
CA LYS A 210 -19.36 10.27 -15.46
C LYS A 210 -20.16 11.56 -15.67
N ASN A 211 -19.59 12.68 -15.21
CA ASN A 211 -20.08 14.01 -15.57
C ASN A 211 -19.84 14.32 -17.04
#